data_AF-A0A525CU76-F1
#
_entry.id   AF-A0A525CU76-F1
#
_cell.length_a   1.000
_cell.length_b   1.000
_cell.length_c   1.000
_cell.angle_alpha   90.00
_cell.angle_beta   90.00
_cell.angle_gamma   90.00
#
_symmetry.space_group_name_H-M   'P 1'
#
loop_
_entity.id
_entity.type
_entity.pdbx_description
1 polymer ?
#
loop_
_entity_poly.entity_id
_entity_poly.type
_entity_poly.pdbx_seq_one_letter_code
_entity_poly.pdbx_strand_id
1 'polypeptide(L)'
;MKITDPEIIKTGEKDLIDAVKDDLDWDALKDILKDKISQAVLESKDGQIIVHDNQVAFKINFELKLSGSLMFDREGNYLPEDEDLKNAALEDLQEDGVQDAPEPDTELSEEDIDGILQESRDFWNQNEAPAAQE
;
A
#
# COMPACT_ATOMS: atom_id res chain seq x y z
N MET A 1 -31.13 -17.58 -35.17
CA MET A 1 -31.96 -16.37 -35.43
C MET A 1 -31.71 -15.39 -34.30
N LYS A 2 -31.47 -14.11 -34.58
CA LYS A 2 -31.31 -13.07 -33.54
C LYS A 2 -32.63 -12.33 -33.39
N ILE A 3 -33.15 -12.24 -32.16
CA ILE A 3 -34.46 -11.65 -31.84
C ILE A 3 -34.36 -10.13 -31.62
N THR A 4 -33.17 -9.63 -31.24
CA THR A 4 -32.92 -8.20 -30.99
C THR A 4 -31.47 -7.83 -31.33
N ASP A 5 -31.20 -6.53 -31.42
CA ASP A 5 -29.87 -5.97 -31.66
C ASP A 5 -29.00 -6.09 -30.38
N PRO A 6 -27.82 -6.75 -30.46
CA PRO A 6 -26.87 -6.81 -29.35
C PRO A 6 -26.48 -5.44 -28.78
N GLU A 7 -26.45 -4.38 -29.60
CA GLU A 7 -26.10 -3.04 -29.12
C GLU A 7 -27.19 -2.46 -28.20
N ILE A 8 -28.46 -2.84 -28.40
CA ILE A 8 -29.57 -2.46 -27.51
C ILE A 8 -29.43 -3.15 -26.15
N ILE A 9 -29.00 -4.41 -26.13
CA ILE A 9 -28.75 -5.14 -24.87
C ILE A 9 -27.60 -4.50 -24.10
N LYS A 10 -26.45 -4.24 -24.76
CA LYS A 10 -25.29 -3.58 -24.13
C LYS A 10 -25.63 -2.19 -23.58
N THR A 11 -26.40 -1.42 -24.34
CA THR A 11 -26.85 -0.09 -23.90
C THR A 11 -27.76 -0.23 -22.69
N GLY A 12 -28.72 -1.16 -22.71
CA GLY A 12 -29.59 -1.44 -21.57
C GLY A 12 -28.87 -1.94 -20.32
N GLU A 13 -27.81 -2.75 -20.49
CA GLU A 13 -26.94 -3.18 -19.38
C GLU A 13 -26.18 -2.00 -18.77
N LYS A 14 -25.64 -1.11 -19.61
CA LYS A 14 -24.99 0.12 -19.15
C LYS A 14 -25.96 1.01 -18.38
N ASP A 15 -27.14 1.26 -18.94
CA ASP A 15 -28.17 2.11 -18.32
C ASP A 15 -28.66 1.51 -16.98
N LEU A 16 -28.79 0.18 -16.91
CA LEU A 16 -29.11 -0.53 -15.67
C LEU A 16 -28.01 -0.34 -14.62
N ILE A 17 -26.75 -0.52 -15.01
CA ILE A 17 -25.62 -0.32 -14.10
C ILE A 17 -25.58 1.13 -13.60
N ASP A 18 -25.78 2.10 -14.49
CA ASP A 18 -25.73 3.52 -14.12
C ASP A 18 -26.90 3.88 -13.18
N ALA A 19 -28.11 3.35 -13.41
CA ALA A 19 -29.24 3.52 -12.48
C ALA A 19 -28.98 2.88 -11.10
N VAL A 20 -28.33 1.71 -11.05
CA VAL A 20 -27.97 1.05 -9.78
C VAL A 20 -26.90 1.84 -9.03
N LYS A 21 -25.94 2.48 -9.72
CA LYS A 21 -24.94 3.34 -9.08
C LYS A 21 -25.56 4.58 -8.44
N ASP A 22 -26.58 5.16 -9.09
CA ASP A 22 -27.24 6.37 -8.59
C ASP A 22 -28.03 6.12 -7.29
N ASP A 23 -28.55 4.91 -7.09
CA ASP A 23 -29.29 4.49 -5.89
C ASP A 23 -28.39 3.87 -4.80
N LEU A 24 -27.09 3.75 -5.07
CA LEU A 24 -26.16 3.08 -4.18
C LEU A 24 -25.93 3.89 -2.89
N ASP A 25 -26.00 3.22 -1.74
CA ASP A 25 -25.71 3.84 -0.44
C ASP A 25 -24.21 4.11 -0.32
N TRP A 26 -23.85 5.37 -0.60
CA TRP A 26 -22.48 5.85 -0.55
C TRP A 26 -21.88 5.82 0.87
N ASP A 27 -22.70 5.90 1.91
CA ASP A 27 -22.20 5.85 3.29
C ASP A 27 -21.86 4.41 3.69
N ALA A 28 -22.71 3.45 3.31
CA ALA A 28 -22.38 2.03 3.43
C ALA A 28 -21.11 1.66 2.62
N LEU A 29 -20.99 2.18 1.41
CA LEU A 29 -19.79 1.97 0.58
C LEU A 29 -18.52 2.54 1.24
N LYS A 30 -18.60 3.75 1.83
CA LYS A 30 -17.46 4.35 2.55
C LYS A 30 -17.03 3.48 3.72
N ASP A 31 -17.97 2.89 4.46
CA ASP A 31 -17.63 2.05 5.60
C ASP A 31 -16.96 0.74 5.17
N ILE A 32 -17.42 0.13 4.08
CA ILE A 32 -16.73 -1.01 3.46
C ILE A 32 -15.32 -0.60 2.99
N LEU A 33 -15.18 0.60 2.40
CA LEU A 33 -13.89 1.10 1.96
C LEU A 33 -12.94 1.37 3.12
N LYS A 34 -13.42 1.94 4.23
CA LYS A 34 -12.61 2.17 5.43
C LYS A 34 -12.07 0.86 6.01
N ASP A 35 -12.88 -0.18 6.04
CA ASP A 35 -12.45 -1.49 6.50
C ASP A 35 -11.36 -2.06 5.57
N LYS A 36 -11.57 -1.99 4.24
CA LYS A 36 -10.55 -2.38 3.24
C LYS A 36 -9.27 -1.57 3.35
N ILE A 37 -9.35 -0.24 3.57
CA ILE A 37 -8.18 0.63 3.77
C ILE A 37 -7.43 0.27 5.05
N SER A 38 -8.15 -0.09 6.12
CA SER A 38 -7.54 -0.51 7.39
C SER A 38 -6.74 -1.80 7.26
N GLN A 39 -7.07 -2.63 6.26
CA GLN A 39 -6.36 -3.86 5.92
C GLN A 39 -5.27 -3.64 4.86
N ALA A 40 -5.24 -2.49 4.19
CA ALA A 40 -4.28 -2.19 3.14
C ALA A 40 -2.92 -1.78 3.73
N VAL A 41 -1.84 -2.15 3.04
CA VAL A 41 -0.49 -1.73 3.41
C VAL A 41 -0.29 -0.28 2.95
N LEU A 42 -0.02 0.60 3.92
CA LEU A 42 0.33 2.00 3.68
C LEU A 42 1.85 2.11 3.54
N GLU A 43 2.32 2.50 2.35
CA GLU A 43 3.73 2.79 2.11
C GLU A 43 3.99 4.29 2.27
N SER A 44 4.94 4.65 3.14
CA SER A 44 5.45 6.01 3.22
C SER A 44 6.47 6.23 2.11
N LYS A 45 6.24 7.20 1.22
CA LYS A 45 7.17 7.52 0.14
C LYS A 45 8.32 8.39 0.59
N ASP A 46 8.03 9.40 1.43
CA ASP A 46 9.03 10.39 1.86
C ASP A 46 8.53 11.15 3.10
N GLY A 47 9.44 11.73 3.87
CA GLY A 47 9.15 12.51 5.07
C GLY A 47 10.11 13.69 5.23
N GLN A 48 9.58 14.88 5.52
CA GLN A 48 10.36 16.09 5.73
C GLN A 48 10.00 16.79 7.04
N ILE A 49 11.02 17.29 7.74
CA ILE A 49 10.84 18.20 8.87
C ILE A 49 10.73 19.62 8.33
N ILE A 50 9.65 20.33 8.67
CA ILE A 50 9.37 21.69 8.23
C ILE A 50 9.08 22.59 9.43
N VAL A 51 9.27 23.89 9.26
CA VAL A 51 8.76 24.88 10.22
C VAL A 51 7.41 25.37 9.70
N HIS A 52 6.35 25.15 10.47
CA HIS A 52 5.01 25.62 10.17
C HIS A 52 4.49 26.39 11.40
N ASP A 53 3.99 27.61 11.20
CA ASP A 53 3.52 28.48 12.29
C ASP A 53 4.50 28.62 13.46
N ASN A 54 5.77 28.87 13.14
CA ASN A 54 6.84 29.04 14.12
C ASN A 54 7.05 27.82 15.06
N GLN A 55 6.61 26.64 14.61
CA GLN A 55 6.77 25.35 15.29
C GLN A 55 7.37 24.31 14.34
N VAL A 56 8.12 23.36 14.89
CA VAL A 56 8.65 22.23 14.11
C VAL A 56 7.51 21.25 13.84
N ALA A 57 7.33 20.87 12.58
CA ALA A 57 6.32 19.95 12.11
C ALA A 57 6.94 18.86 11.21
N PHE A 58 6.29 17.70 11.16
CA PHE A 58 6.73 16.56 10.37
C PHE A 58 5.68 16.30 9.28
N LYS A 59 6.09 16.40 8.02
CA LYS A 59 5.24 16.10 6.88
C LYS A 59 5.66 14.75 6.32
N ILE A 60 4.74 13.80 6.32
CA ILE A 60 4.93 12.47 5.72
C ILE A 60 4.02 12.38 4.50
N ASN A 61 4.60 12.03 3.35
CA ASN A 61 3.85 11.71 2.15
C ASN A 61 3.70 10.19 2.08
N PHE A 62 2.48 9.72 1.88
CA PHE A 62 2.17 8.31 1.68
C PHE A 62 1.40 8.14 0.37
N GLU A 63 1.51 6.95 -0.22
CA GLU A 63 0.68 6.55 -1.35
C GLU A 63 -0.15 5.35 -0.95
N LEU A 64 -1.42 5.38 -1.33
CA LEU A 64 -2.36 4.29 -1.13
C LEU A 64 -2.79 3.77 -2.50
N LYS A 65 -2.37 2.56 -2.84
CA LYS A 65 -2.87 1.84 -4.03
C LYS A 65 -3.99 0.90 -3.59
N LEU A 66 -5.23 1.28 -3.85
CA LEU A 66 -6.40 0.48 -3.54
C LEU A 66 -7.14 0.11 -4.83
N SER A 67 -7.18 -1.17 -5.13
CA SER A 67 -7.99 -1.76 -6.19
C SER A 67 -9.02 -2.66 -5.53
N GLY A 68 -10.30 -2.52 -5.89
CA GLY A 68 -11.35 -3.35 -5.31
C GLY A 68 -12.60 -3.41 -6.16
N SER A 69 -13.28 -4.55 -6.08
CA SER A 69 -14.63 -4.78 -6.59
C SER A 69 -15.61 -4.91 -5.42
N LEU A 70 -16.87 -4.67 -5.71
CA LEU A 70 -18.00 -4.84 -4.80
C LEU A 70 -19.03 -5.69 -5.52
N MET A 71 -19.50 -6.76 -4.87
CA MET A 71 -20.62 -7.55 -5.36
C MET A 71 -21.79 -7.45 -4.39
N PHE A 72 -23.00 -7.45 -4.95
CA PHE A 72 -24.25 -7.49 -4.20
C PHE A 72 -25.31 -8.24 -5.02
N ASP A 73 -26.29 -8.83 -4.34
CA ASP A 73 -27.36 -9.58 -4.99
C ASP A 73 -28.52 -8.68 -5.48
N ARG A 74 -29.54 -9.29 -6.09
CA ARG A 74 -30.74 -8.58 -6.58
C ARG A 74 -31.62 -8.02 -5.48
N GLU A 75 -31.40 -8.43 -4.24
CA GLU A 75 -32.10 -7.93 -3.05
C GLU A 75 -31.32 -6.78 -2.40
N GLY A 76 -30.14 -6.43 -2.92
CA GLY A 76 -29.27 -5.37 -2.42
C GLY A 76 -28.36 -5.81 -1.27
N ASN A 77 -28.26 -7.10 -0.98
CA ASN A 77 -27.37 -7.60 0.07
C ASN A 77 -25.93 -7.62 -0.45
N TYR A 78 -25.02 -7.09 0.35
CA TYR A 78 -23.59 -7.18 0.07
C TYR A 78 -23.13 -8.65 0.06
N LEU A 79 -22.41 -9.03 -1.00
CA LEU A 79 -21.79 -10.33 -1.13
C LEU A 79 -20.28 -10.16 -0.88
N PRO A 80 -19.74 -10.64 0.26
CA PRO A 80 -18.31 -10.61 0.49
C PRO A 80 -17.60 -11.45 -0.58
N GLU A 81 -16.54 -10.89 -1.16
CA GLU A 81 -15.61 -11.66 -1.97
C GLU A 81 -14.88 -12.63 -1.04
N ASP A 82 -14.89 -13.92 -1.36
CA ASP A 82 -14.19 -14.95 -0.58
C ASP A 82 -12.76 -14.49 -0.29
N GLU A 83 -12.34 -14.61 0.97
CA GLU A 83 -11.05 -14.13 1.47
C GLU A 83 -9.82 -14.75 0.78
N ASP A 84 -10.02 -15.74 -0.10
CA ASP A 84 -8.99 -16.43 -0.87
C ASP A 84 -8.30 -15.53 -1.93
N LEU A 85 -8.88 -14.39 -2.30
CA LEU A 85 -8.22 -13.41 -3.19
C LEU A 85 -7.24 -12.48 -2.46
N LYS A 86 -7.19 -12.49 -1.12
CA LYS A 86 -6.26 -11.66 -0.34
C LYS A 86 -4.78 -12.02 -0.59
N ASN A 87 -4.49 -13.24 -1.05
CA ASN A 87 -3.13 -13.70 -1.32
C ASN A 87 -2.67 -13.51 -2.78
N ALA A 88 -3.58 -13.42 -3.75
CA ALA A 88 -3.21 -13.36 -5.16
C ALA A 88 -2.76 -11.96 -5.64
N ALA A 89 -3.24 -10.88 -5.01
CA ALA A 89 -2.86 -9.51 -5.39
C ALA A 89 -1.50 -9.05 -4.80
N LEU A 90 -0.91 -9.83 -3.88
CA LEU A 90 0.41 -9.56 -3.31
C LEU A 90 1.54 -10.22 -4.10
N GLU A 91 1.25 -11.21 -4.95
CA GLU A 91 2.25 -11.93 -5.75
C GLU A 91 2.60 -11.18 -7.05
N ASP A 92 1.68 -10.36 -7.60
CA ASP A 92 1.86 -9.70 -8.91
C ASP A 92 2.65 -8.37 -8.85
N LEU A 93 3.15 -7.98 -7.67
CA LEU A 93 4.06 -6.83 -7.51
C LEU A 93 5.54 -7.24 -7.33
N GLN A 94 5.87 -8.52 -7.51
CA GLN A 94 7.24 -9.03 -7.46
C GLN A 94 7.75 -9.60 -8.79
N GLU A 95 7.30 -9.09 -9.94
CA GLU A 95 7.98 -9.39 -11.20
C GLU A 95 8.17 -8.13 -12.04
N ASP A 96 9.17 -7.31 -11.67
CA ASP A 96 9.98 -6.62 -12.67
C ASP A 96 11.35 -6.20 -12.08
N GLY A 97 12.37 -7.03 -12.35
CA GLY A 97 13.69 -6.55 -12.78
C GLY A 97 14.72 -6.09 -11.75
N VAL A 98 15.28 -7.00 -10.95
CA VAL A 98 16.70 -6.92 -10.53
C VAL A 98 17.44 -8.11 -11.13
N GLN A 99 17.85 -7.97 -12.39
CA GLN A 99 18.84 -8.85 -12.99
C GLN A 99 20.24 -8.32 -12.68
N ASP A 100 21.05 -9.20 -12.11
CA ASP A 100 22.50 -9.13 -11.94
C ASP A 100 23.02 -8.28 -10.76
N ALA A 101 22.82 -8.79 -9.54
CA ALA A 101 23.75 -8.57 -8.45
C ALA A 101 24.38 -9.92 -8.09
N PRO A 102 25.72 -10.04 -8.00
CA PRO A 102 26.36 -11.29 -7.66
C PRO A 102 25.92 -11.72 -6.25
N GLU A 103 25.55 -12.99 -6.12
CA GLU A 103 25.20 -13.61 -4.84
C GLU A 103 26.32 -13.36 -3.83
N PRO A 104 26.05 -12.77 -2.64
CA PRO A 104 27.00 -12.83 -1.57
C PRO A 104 26.94 -14.24 -0.99
N ASP A 105 27.71 -15.15 -1.59
CA ASP A 105 28.23 -16.32 -0.88
C ASP A 105 29.15 -15.82 0.21
N THR A 106 28.56 -15.35 1.29
CA THR A 106 29.24 -15.07 2.54
C THR A 106 28.20 -15.24 3.63
N GLU A 107 28.16 -16.43 4.21
CA GLU A 107 27.61 -16.62 5.55
C GLU A 107 28.38 -15.66 6.46
N LEU A 108 27.87 -14.43 6.64
CA LEU A 108 28.37 -13.51 7.63
C LEU A 108 28.10 -14.16 8.99
N SER A 109 29.17 -14.57 9.64
CA SER A 109 29.08 -15.13 10.98
C SER A 109 28.64 -14.04 11.95
N GLU A 110 28.03 -14.39 13.08
CA GLU A 110 27.65 -13.41 14.11
C GLU A 110 28.86 -12.56 14.57
N GLU A 111 30.09 -13.10 14.44
CA GLU A 111 31.35 -12.40 14.72
C GLU A 111 31.65 -11.27 13.71
N ASP A 112 31.24 -11.42 12.44
CA ASP A 112 31.45 -10.39 11.41
C ASP A 112 30.52 -9.18 11.61
N ILE A 113 29.30 -9.43 12.10
CA ILE A 113 28.31 -8.38 12.41
C ILE A 113 28.75 -7.58 13.64
N ASP A 114 29.25 -8.26 14.68
CA ASP A 114 29.73 -7.60 15.89
C ASP A 114 30.97 -6.72 15.60
N GLY A 115 31.86 -7.18 14.71
CA GLY A 115 33.01 -6.41 14.25
C GLY A 115 32.62 -5.09 13.58
N ILE A 116 31.64 -5.11 12.66
CA ILE A 116 31.17 -3.91 11.95
C ILE A 116 30.48 -2.92 12.92
N LEU A 117 29.72 -3.42 13.89
CA LEU A 117 29.06 -2.59 14.90
C LEU A 117 30.06 -1.97 15.87
N GLN A 118 31.12 -2.71 16.20
CA GLN A 118 32.19 -2.22 17.07
C GLN A 118 33.02 -1.12 16.39
N GLU A 119 33.34 -1.27 15.10
CA GLU A 119 34.02 -0.22 14.32
C GLU A 119 33.22 1.09 14.24
N SER A 120 31.89 1.02 14.04
CA SER A 120 31.03 2.21 14.08
C SER A 120 31.01 2.87 15.45
N ARG A 121 31.00 2.07 16.53
CA ARG A 121 31.03 2.58 17.90
C ARG A 121 32.36 3.28 18.21
N ASP A 122 33.47 2.70 17.77
CA ASP A 122 34.80 3.27 17.97
C ASP A 122 34.99 4.55 17.15
N PHE A 123 34.41 4.63 15.95
CA PHE A 123 34.37 5.85 15.13
C PHE A 123 33.65 7.01 15.84
N TRP A 124 32.50 6.76 16.47
CA TRP A 124 31.77 7.78 17.23
C TRP A 124 32.51 8.21 18.50
N ASN A 125 33.11 7.26 19.22
CA ASN A 125 33.91 7.55 20.42
C ASN A 125 35.20 8.33 20.11
N GLN A 126 35.75 8.15 18.90
CA GLN A 126 36.96 8.85 18.48
C GLN A 126 36.69 10.29 17.99
N ASN A 127 35.45 10.59 17.62
CA ASN A 127 35.02 11.92 17.15
C ASN A 127 34.37 12.77 18.26
N GLU A 128 34.21 12.24 19.48
CA GLU A 128 33.98 13.04 20.69
C GLU A 128 35.27 13.76 21.10
N ALA A 129 35.54 14.91 20.46
CA ALA A 129 36.50 15.88 20.97
C ALA A 129 36.03 16.42 22.35
N PRO A 130 36.94 16.66 23.30
CA PRO A 130 36.57 17.03 24.67
C PRO A 130 35.85 18.38 24.69
N ALA A 131 34.62 18.39 25.21
CA ALA A 131 33.95 19.62 25.61
C ALA A 131 34.77 20.29 26.72
N ALA A 132 35.22 21.50 26.40
CA ALA A 132 35.79 22.55 27.23
C ALA A 132 35.82 22.31 28.75
N GLN A 133 37.03 22.35 29.30
CA GLN A 133 37.25 22.86 30.64
C GLN A 133 37.05 24.38 30.60
N GLU A 134 36.06 24.89 31.32
CA GLU A 134 36.02 26.26 31.87
C GLU A 134 35.58 26.21 33.34
#